data_AF-A0AAU4NJK7-F1
#
_entry.id   AF-A0AAU4NJK7-F1
#
_cell.length_a   1.000
_cell.length_b   1.000
_cell.length_c   1.000
_cell.angle_alpha   90.00
_cell.angle_beta   90.00
_cell.angle_gamma   90.00
#
_symmetry.space_group_name_H-M   'P 1'
#
loop_
_entity.id
_entity.type
_entity.pdbx_description
1 polymer ?
#
loop_
_entity_poly.entity_id
_entity_poly.type
_entity_poly.pdbx_seq_one_letter_code
_entity_poly.pdbx_strand_id
1 'polypeptide(L)' 'MSTDLLQERYERLVTDRRSAIARDAPPDDVVSVSNECTRVRRELDRRARRVL' A
#
# COMPACT_ATOMS: atom_id res chain seq x y z
N MET A 1 5.58 -14.03 3.21
CA MET A 1 5.96 -13.01 2.21
C MET A 1 7.32 -12.45 2.57
N SER A 2 8.24 -12.35 1.61
CA SER A 2 9.51 -11.63 1.76
C SER A 2 9.28 -10.12 1.85
N THR A 3 10.30 -9.36 2.24
CA THR A 3 10.25 -7.88 2.24
C THR A 3 10.10 -7.34 0.82
N ASP A 4 10.78 -7.92 -0.17
CA ASP A 4 10.68 -7.50 -1.58
C ASP A 4 9.26 -7.64 -2.13
N LEU A 5 8.59 -8.76 -1.86
CA LEU A 5 7.20 -8.97 -2.28
C LEU A 5 6.23 -7.99 -1.60
N LEU A 6 6.53 -7.55 -0.37
CA LEU A 6 5.73 -6.51 0.30
C LEU A 6 5.99 -5.13 -0.29
N GLN A 7 7.22 -4.85 -0.70
CA GLN A 7 7.61 -3.61 -1.37
C GLN A 7 6.89 -3.50 -2.72
N GLU A 8 6.95 -4.53 -3.55
CA GLU A 8 6.23 -4.59 -4.82
C GLU A 8 4.71 -4.41 -4.64
N ARG A 9 4.13 -5.04 -3.62
CA ARG A 9 2.71 -4.88 -3.30
C ARG A 9 2.38 -3.43 -2.92
N TYR A 10 3.23 -2.79 -2.12
CA TYR A 10 3.03 -1.39 -1.73
C TYR A 10 3.07 -0.47 -2.96
N GLU A 11 4.01 -0.66 -3.87
CA GLU A 11 4.14 0.13 -5.10
C GLU A 11 2.92 -0.02 -6.01
N ARG A 12 2.39 -1.25 -6.13
CA ARG A 12 1.13 -1.51 -6.86
C ARG A 12 -0.04 -0.77 -6.22
N LEU A 13 -0.22 -0.88 -4.90
CA LEU A 13 -1.32 -0.20 -4.20
C LEU A 13 -1.26 1.33 -4.34
N VAL A 14 -0.06 1.92 -4.33
CA VAL A 14 0.12 3.36 -4.57
C VAL A 14 -0.33 3.73 -5.99
N THR A 15 -0.01 2.89 -6.98
CA THR A 15 -0.43 3.07 -8.37
C THR A 15 -1.95 2.94 -8.50
N ASP A 16 -2.52 1.89 -7.92
CA ASP A 16 -3.97 1.64 -7.93
C ASP A 16 -4.75 2.78 -7.28
N ARG A 17 -4.25 3.33 -6.16
CA ARG A 17 -4.85 4.50 -5.51
C ARG A 17 -4.85 5.72 -6.44
N ARG A 18 -3.73 5.99 -7.12
CA ARG A 18 -3.63 7.10 -8.07
C ARG A 18 -4.59 6.90 -9.24
N SER A 19 -4.71 5.67 -9.75
CA SER A 19 -5.64 5.33 -10.81
C SER A 19 -7.10 5.43 -10.38
N ALA A 20 -7.43 5.03 -9.14
CA ALA A 20 -8.77 5.17 -8.58
C ALA A 20 -9.19 6.65 -8.49
N ILE A 21 -8.30 7.51 -7.99
CA ILE A 21 -8.53 8.96 -7.95
C ILE A 21 -8.70 9.53 -9.36
N ALA A 22 -7.83 9.15 -10.31
CA ALA A 22 -7.88 9.65 -11.69
C ALA A 22 -9.12 9.19 -12.47
N ARG A 23 -9.78 8.12 -12.03
CA ARG A 23 -10.99 7.57 -12.65
C ARG A 23 -12.27 7.99 -11.92
N ASP A 24 -12.18 8.95 -10.99
CA ASP A 24 -13.28 9.38 -10.13
C ASP A 24 -13.98 8.19 -9.45
N ALA A 25 -13.19 7.22 -8.99
CA ALA A 25 -13.71 6.08 -8.26
C ALA A 25 -14.46 6.53 -6.99
N PRO A 26 -15.44 5.75 -6.53
CA PRO A 26 -16.13 6.02 -5.27
C PRO A 26 -15.15 6.29 -4.12
N PRO A 27 -15.44 7.24 -3.23
CA PRO A 27 -14.57 7.56 -2.09
C PRO A 27 -14.23 6.34 -1.23
N ASP A 28 -15.17 5.42 -1.06
CA ASP A 28 -14.98 4.19 -0.28
C ASP A 28 -13.89 3.29 -0.88
N ASP A 29 -13.81 3.20 -2.21
CA ASP A 29 -12.79 2.42 -2.90
C ASP A 29 -11.40 3.06 -2.73
N VAL A 30 -11.31 4.39 -2.88
CA VAL A 30 -10.07 5.13 -2.66
C VAL A 30 -9.58 5.00 -1.23
N VAL A 31 -10.49 5.05 -0.25
CA VAL A 31 -10.21 4.87 1.17
C VAL A 31 -9.76 3.44 1.46
N SER A 32 -10.42 2.44 0.87
CA SER A 32 -10.05 1.02 1.00
C SER A 32 -8.60 0.78 0.57
N VAL A 33 -8.22 1.24 -0.63
CA VAL A 33 -6.84 1.12 -1.14
C VAL A 33 -5.85 1.91 -0.27
N SER A 34 -6.26 3.08 0.26
CA SER A 34 -5.42 3.89 1.15
C SER A 34 -5.15 3.23 2.50
N ASN A 35 -6.16 2.54 3.06
CA ASN A 35 -6.01 1.76 4.28
C ASN A 35 -5.07 0.58 4.06
N GLU A 36 -5.17 -0.08 2.90
CA GLU A 36 -4.28 -1.18 2.55
C GLU A 36 -2.84 -0.70 2.35
N CYS A 37 -2.61 0.41 1.65
CA CYS A 37 -1.31 1.07 1.56
C CYS A 37 -0.69 1.30 2.95
N THR A 38 -1.48 1.84 3.87
CA THR A 38 -1.04 2.14 5.23
C THR A 38 -0.67 0.87 6.00
N ARG A 39 -1.46 -0.20 5.85
CA ARG A 39 -1.18 -1.49 6.48
C ARG A 39 0.12 -2.09 5.98
N VAL A 40 0.34 -2.10 4.67
CA VAL A 40 1.57 -2.64 4.06
C VAL A 40 2.79 -1.82 4.46
N ARG A 41 2.70 -0.48 4.47
CA ARG A 41 3.79 0.39 4.92
C ARG A 41 4.20 0.13 6.38
N ARG A 42 3.22 -0.01 7.27
CA ARG A 42 3.49 -0.35 8.69
C ARG A 42 4.18 -1.70 8.84
N GLU A 43 3.84 -2.68 8.00
CA GLU A 43 4.50 -3.99 8.02
C GLU A 43 5.95 -3.90 7.52
N LEU A 44 6.22 -3.12 6.46
CA LEU A 44 7.58 -2.83 5.99
C LEU A 44 8.40 -2.14 7.09
N ASP A 45 7.86 -1.12 7.74
CA ASP A 45 8.52 -0.40 8.83
C ASP A 45 8.86 -1.33 10.01
N ARG A 46 7.94 -2.23 10.38
CA ARG A 46 8.17 -3.23 11.44
C ARG A 46 9.31 -4.18 11.09
N ARG A 47 9.40 -4.59 9.82
CA ARG A 47 10.46 -5.50 9.36
C ARG A 47 11.81 -4.80 9.30
N ALA A 48 11.86 -3.57 8.81
CA ALA A 48 13.08 -2.76 8.81
C ALA A 48 13.62 -2.58 10.24
N ARG A 49 12.75 -2.36 11.23
CA ARG A 49 13.13 -2.25 12.65
C ARG A 49 13.59 -3.56 13.30
N ARG A 50 13.34 -4.72 12.71
CA ARG A 50 13.80 -6.03 13.22
C ARG A 50 15.16 -6.45 12.65
N VAL A 51 15.64 -5.73 11.64
CA VAL A 51 16.93 -5.97 10.98
C VAL A 51 18.05 -5.09 11.59
N LEU A 52 17.68 -4.05 12.35
CA LEU A 52 18.57 -3.23 13.19
C LEU A 52 18.67 -3.83 14.59
#